data_AF-A0A7W9HQP9-F1
#
_entry.id   AF-A0A7W9HQP9-F1
#
_cell.length_a   1.000
_cell.length_b   1.000
_cell.length_c   1.000
_cell.angle_alpha   90.00
_cell.angle_beta   90.00
_cell.angle_gamma   90.00
#
_symmetry.space_group_name_H-M   'P 1'
#
loop_
_entity.id
_entity.type
_entity.pdbx_description
1 polymer ?
#
loop_
_entity_poly.entity_id
_entity_poly.type
_entity_poly.pdbx_seq_one_letter_code
_entity_poly.pdbx_strand_id
1 'polypeptide(L)'
;MTAVGEEIAAAGEVGRQMTRRRPARRALYHVVLGAHLRKLREQRGIPVARIASRFDVSEALLSKIENGRRGASPASLAMYCDVLGVPVLDLLADVARMHREMVDPFDPLLRATLTPDMRALDGLALYAGIPRRHMPEALHQRSARAE
;
A
#
# COMPACT_ATOMS: atom_id res chain seq x y z
N MET A 1 4.39 30.07 30.46
CA MET A 1 4.50 29.84 29.00
C MET A 1 5.21 28.51 28.75
N THR A 2 4.73 27.42 29.37
CA THR A 2 5.45 26.14 29.52
C THR A 2 4.46 25.01 29.77
N ALA A 3 3.56 24.77 28.81
CA ALA A 3 2.65 23.62 28.84
C ALA A 3 2.49 23.02 27.44
N VAL A 4 2.52 23.86 26.39
CA VAL A 4 2.40 23.43 24.99
C VAL A 4 3.63 22.64 24.49
N GLY A 5 4.81 22.87 25.08
CA GLY A 5 6.06 22.21 24.64
C GLY A 5 6.16 20.72 25.03
N GLU A 6 5.58 20.33 26.17
CA GLU A 6 5.64 18.95 26.67
C GLU A 6 4.64 18.02 25.95
N GLU A 7 3.46 18.53 25.56
CA GLU A 7 2.48 17.77 24.78
C GLU A 7 2.98 17.37 23.39
N ILE A 8 3.76 18.24 22.74
CA ILE A 8 4.34 17.95 21.40
C ILE A 8 5.46 16.91 21.52
N ALA A 9 6.24 16.95 22.61
CA ALA A 9 7.27 15.95 22.89
C ALA A 9 6.65 14.57 23.18
N ALA A 10 5.58 14.52 23.98
CA ALA A 10 4.82 13.31 24.26
C ALA A 10 4.18 12.72 22.99
N ALA A 11 3.64 13.55 22.08
CA ALA A 11 3.14 13.09 20.79
C ALA A 11 4.26 12.50 19.89
N GLY A 12 5.47 13.06 19.96
CA GLY A 12 6.67 12.55 19.26
C GLY A 12 7.18 11.22 19.82
N GLU A 13 6.97 10.94 21.10
CA GLU A 13 7.33 9.67 21.75
C GLU A 13 6.26 8.59 21.55
N VAL A 14 4.96 8.96 21.60
CA VAL A 14 3.85 8.07 21.23
C VAL A 14 3.96 7.67 19.75
N GLY A 15 4.36 8.59 18.88
CA GLY A 15 4.68 8.33 17.46
C GLY A 15 5.86 7.35 17.29
N ARG A 16 6.91 7.47 18.11
CA ARG A 16 8.07 6.56 18.12
C ARG A 16 7.79 5.19 18.73
N GLN A 17 6.86 5.09 19.68
CA GLN A 17 6.46 3.82 20.31
C GLN A 17 5.49 3.02 19.39
N MET A 18 4.63 3.70 18.62
CA MET A 18 3.69 3.07 17.66
C MET A 18 4.39 2.41 16.45
N THR A 19 5.61 2.81 16.11
CA THR A 19 6.34 2.29 14.94
C THR A 19 7.06 0.97 15.20
N ARG A 20 7.26 0.53 16.45
CA ARG A 20 8.09 -0.65 16.76
C ARG A 20 7.46 -2.01 16.45
N ARG A 21 6.12 -2.10 16.35
CA ARG A 21 5.41 -3.33 15.89
C ARG A 21 4.90 -3.28 14.44
N ARG A 22 4.93 -2.11 13.81
CA ARG A 22 4.40 -1.83 12.46
C ARG A 22 5.34 -2.02 11.24
N PRO A 23 6.66 -2.29 11.34
CA PRO A 23 7.51 -2.35 10.15
C PRO A 23 7.16 -3.52 9.23
N ALA A 24 6.86 -4.69 9.81
CA ALA A 24 6.65 -5.92 9.05
C ALA A 24 5.45 -5.84 8.09
N ARG A 25 4.32 -5.26 8.54
CA ARG A 25 3.11 -5.14 7.69
C ARG A 25 3.30 -4.15 6.55
N ARG A 26 3.97 -3.02 6.79
CA ARG A 26 4.22 -2.01 5.74
C ARG A 26 5.29 -2.48 4.74
N ALA A 27 6.30 -3.21 5.22
CA ALA A 27 7.28 -3.87 4.36
C ALA A 27 6.61 -4.92 3.46
N LEU A 28 5.72 -5.75 4.01
CA LEU A 28 4.97 -6.75 3.24
C LEU A 28 4.10 -6.11 2.15
N TYR A 29 3.39 -5.02 2.47
CA TYR A 29 2.62 -4.27 1.48
C TYR A 29 3.50 -3.80 0.32
N HIS A 30 4.72 -3.29 0.59
CA HIS A 30 5.64 -2.88 -0.47
C HIS A 30 6.12 -4.04 -1.34
N VAL A 31 6.33 -5.22 -0.76
CA VAL A 31 6.65 -6.45 -1.53
C VAL A 31 5.50 -6.82 -2.47
N VAL A 32 4.26 -6.82 -1.98
CA VAL A 32 3.08 -7.13 -2.80
C VAL A 32 2.89 -6.11 -3.92
N LEU A 33 2.96 -4.81 -3.60
CA LEU A 33 2.85 -3.73 -4.58
C LEU A 33 3.94 -3.83 -5.66
N GLY A 34 5.20 -3.97 -5.24
CA GLY A 34 6.34 -4.08 -6.17
C GLY A 34 6.21 -5.28 -7.10
N ALA A 35 5.88 -6.45 -6.55
CA ALA A 35 5.69 -7.67 -7.34
C ALA A 35 4.52 -7.54 -8.32
N HIS A 36 3.43 -6.90 -7.91
CA HIS A 36 2.27 -6.68 -8.79
C HIS A 36 2.58 -5.68 -9.92
N LEU A 37 3.27 -4.58 -9.63
CA LEU A 37 3.75 -3.62 -10.64
C LEU A 37 4.64 -4.31 -11.67
N ARG A 38 5.62 -5.10 -11.21
CA ARG A 38 6.51 -5.88 -12.06
C ARG A 38 5.74 -6.85 -12.95
N LYS A 39 4.80 -7.60 -12.37
CA LYS A 39 3.96 -8.56 -13.10
C LYS A 39 3.15 -7.86 -14.20
N LEU A 40 2.47 -6.75 -13.90
CA LEU A 40 1.69 -5.99 -14.88
C LEU A 40 2.56 -5.44 -16.01
N ARG A 41 3.78 -4.99 -15.66
CA ARG A 41 4.78 -4.50 -16.61
C ARG A 41 5.25 -5.62 -17.55
N GLU A 42 5.62 -6.77 -17.00
CA GLU A 42 6.09 -7.94 -17.76
C GLU A 42 5.00 -8.50 -18.67
N GLN A 43 3.75 -8.59 -18.18
CA GLN A 43 2.59 -9.01 -18.98
C GLN A 43 2.34 -8.11 -20.20
N ARG A 44 2.74 -6.84 -20.14
CA ARG A 44 2.61 -5.87 -21.24
C ARG A 44 3.87 -5.79 -22.11
N GLY A 45 4.90 -6.60 -21.85
CA GLY A 45 6.16 -6.56 -22.57
C GLY A 45 6.93 -5.24 -22.41
N ILE A 46 6.71 -4.51 -21.31
CA ILE A 46 7.37 -3.22 -21.07
C ILE A 46 8.69 -3.48 -20.32
N PRO A 47 9.86 -3.10 -20.85
CA PRO A 47 11.11 -3.21 -20.09
C PRO A 47 11.17 -2.12 -19.01
N VAL A 48 11.81 -2.42 -17.87
CA VAL A 48 11.97 -1.43 -16.78
C VAL A 48 12.71 -0.18 -17.23
N ALA A 49 13.68 -0.33 -18.14
CA ALA A 49 14.40 0.76 -18.79
C ALA A 49 13.47 1.75 -19.50
N ARG A 50 12.35 1.30 -20.10
CA ARG A 50 11.39 2.20 -20.76
C ARG A 50 10.69 3.13 -19.77
N ILE A 51 10.35 2.65 -18.58
CA ILE A 51 9.76 3.49 -17.53
C ILE A 51 10.82 4.45 -17.00
N ALA A 52 12.02 3.94 -16.73
CA ALA A 52 13.15 4.72 -16.25
C ALA A 52 13.45 5.91 -17.17
N SER A 53 13.62 5.66 -18.47
CA SER A 53 13.91 6.71 -19.45
C SER A 53 12.75 7.68 -19.65
N ARG A 54 11.49 7.21 -19.66
CA ARG A 54 10.32 8.09 -19.88
C ARG A 54 10.17 9.16 -18.80
N PHE A 55 10.57 8.86 -17.57
CA PHE A 55 10.38 9.76 -16.42
C PHE A 55 11.69 10.25 -15.79
N ASP A 56 12.81 10.07 -16.48
CA ASP A 56 14.14 10.50 -16.01
C ASP A 56 14.48 10.00 -14.58
N VAL A 57 14.29 8.70 -14.36
CA VAL A 57 14.66 8.03 -13.10
C VAL A 57 15.57 6.85 -13.37
N SER A 58 16.37 6.44 -12.37
CA SER A 58 17.26 5.29 -12.55
C SER A 58 16.51 3.96 -12.54
N GLU A 59 16.95 3.00 -13.37
CA GLU A 59 16.46 1.62 -13.31
C GLU A 59 16.67 0.99 -11.93
N ALA A 60 17.75 1.36 -11.24
CA ALA A 60 18.01 0.93 -9.87
C ALA A 60 16.93 1.37 -8.88
N LEU A 61 16.34 2.56 -9.05
CA LEU A 61 15.20 3.00 -8.24
C LEU A 61 13.98 2.11 -8.50
N LEU A 62 13.64 1.90 -9.77
CA LEU A 62 12.49 1.08 -10.17
C LEU A 62 12.64 -0.37 -9.71
N SER A 63 13.84 -0.94 -9.85
CA SER A 63 14.17 -2.28 -9.34
C SER A 63 14.01 -2.39 -7.83
N LYS A 64 14.42 -1.38 -7.06
CA LYS A 64 14.18 -1.36 -5.60
C LYS A 64 12.68 -1.34 -5.28
N ILE A 65 11.87 -0.65 -6.09
CA ILE A 65 10.41 -0.63 -5.94
C ILE A 65 9.80 -1.99 -6.28
N GLU A 66 10.11 -2.53 -7.47
CA GLU A 66 9.57 -3.81 -7.95
C GLU A 66 9.93 -5.00 -7.05
N ASN A 67 11.07 -4.93 -6.37
CA ASN A 67 11.50 -5.96 -5.42
C ASN A 67 11.06 -5.67 -3.97
N GLY A 68 10.22 -4.66 -3.73
CA GLY A 68 9.72 -4.30 -2.40
C GLY A 68 10.75 -3.73 -1.42
N ARG A 69 11.99 -3.51 -1.88
CA ARG A 69 13.08 -2.92 -1.06
C ARG A 69 12.86 -1.43 -0.79
N ARG A 70 12.00 -0.78 -1.57
CA ARG A 70 11.55 0.60 -1.37
C ARG A 70 10.07 0.69 -1.70
N GLY A 71 9.30 1.42 -0.89
CA GLY A 71 7.91 1.72 -1.21
C GLY A 71 7.77 2.65 -2.42
N ALA A 72 6.70 2.51 -3.18
CA ALA A 72 6.36 3.45 -4.26
C ALA A 72 5.76 4.74 -3.68
N SER A 73 6.41 5.88 -3.95
CA SER A 73 5.83 7.19 -3.66
C SER A 73 4.60 7.45 -4.55
N PRO A 74 3.76 8.46 -4.25
CA PRO A 74 2.64 8.81 -5.13
C PRO A 74 3.09 9.14 -6.55
N ALA A 75 4.22 9.85 -6.67
CA ALA A 75 4.84 10.13 -7.97
C ALA A 75 5.25 8.84 -8.69
N SER A 76 5.94 7.91 -8.02
CA SER A 76 6.30 6.63 -8.63
C SER A 76 5.09 5.80 -9.02
N LEU A 77 4.05 5.80 -8.20
CA LEU A 77 2.81 5.08 -8.51
C LEU A 77 2.14 5.67 -9.76
N ALA A 78 2.07 6.99 -9.86
CA ALA A 78 1.55 7.68 -11.05
C ALA A 78 2.36 7.35 -12.31
N MET A 79 3.69 7.32 -12.22
CA MET A 79 4.57 6.90 -13.33
C MET A 79 4.24 5.50 -13.84
N TYR A 80 4.09 4.53 -12.93
CA TYR A 80 3.69 3.17 -13.30
C TYR A 80 2.29 3.14 -13.91
N CYS A 81 1.32 3.81 -13.30
CA CYS A 81 -0.07 3.82 -13.79
C CYS A 81 -0.18 4.39 -15.20
N ASP A 82 0.53 5.48 -15.49
CA ASP A 82 0.58 6.12 -16.81
C ASP A 82 1.14 5.17 -17.88
N VAL A 83 2.23 4.46 -17.58
CA VAL A 83 2.84 3.52 -18.54
C VAL A 83 2.04 2.22 -18.69
N LEU A 84 1.44 1.74 -17.60
CA LEU A 84 0.65 0.50 -17.60
C LEU A 84 -0.77 0.71 -18.15
N GLY A 85 -1.25 1.95 -18.21
CA GLY A 85 -2.63 2.27 -18.58
C GLY A 85 -3.63 1.70 -17.58
N VAL A 86 -3.31 1.74 -16.28
CA VAL A 86 -4.15 1.21 -15.20
C VAL A 86 -4.52 2.36 -14.26
N PRO A 87 -5.81 2.56 -13.93
CA PRO A 87 -6.20 3.54 -12.93
C PRO A 87 -5.56 3.25 -11.57
N VAL A 88 -5.08 4.31 -10.89
CA VAL A 88 -4.39 4.15 -9.61
C VAL A 88 -5.24 3.46 -8.55
N LEU A 89 -6.54 3.75 -8.50
CA LEU A 89 -7.44 3.18 -7.52
C LEU A 89 -7.69 1.68 -7.77
N ASP A 90 -7.77 1.26 -9.04
CA ASP A 90 -7.92 -0.16 -9.40
C ASP A 90 -6.66 -0.94 -9.03
N LEU A 91 -5.48 -0.39 -9.34
CA LEU A 91 -4.19 -0.96 -8.95
C LEU A 91 -4.10 -1.13 -7.43
N LEU A 92 -4.48 -0.11 -6.66
CA LEU A 92 -4.44 -0.16 -5.20
C LEU A 92 -5.45 -1.15 -4.62
N ALA A 93 -6.63 -1.28 -5.23
CA ALA A 93 -7.64 -2.26 -4.84
C ALA A 93 -7.15 -3.70 -5.06
N ASP A 94 -6.50 -3.98 -6.20
CA ASP A 94 -5.89 -5.28 -6.48
C ASP A 94 -4.78 -5.62 -5.48
N VAL A 95 -3.89 -4.66 -5.21
CA VAL A 95 -2.80 -4.83 -4.25
C VAL A 95 -3.34 -5.05 -2.84
N ALA A 96 -4.41 -4.36 -2.44
CA ALA A 96 -5.07 -4.58 -1.15
C ALA A 96 -5.60 -6.00 -1.02
N ARG A 97 -6.30 -6.50 -2.04
CA ARG A 97 -6.79 -7.89 -2.07
C ARG A 97 -5.65 -8.88 -1.93
N MET A 98 -4.59 -8.74 -2.74
CA MET A 98 -3.42 -9.62 -2.71
C MET A 98 -2.68 -9.56 -1.35
N HIS A 99 -2.54 -8.37 -0.77
CA HIS A 99 -1.90 -8.19 0.53
C HIS A 99 -2.72 -8.86 1.64
N ARG A 100 -4.05 -8.72 1.62
CA ARG A 100 -4.93 -9.37 2.59
C ARG A 100 -4.84 -10.88 2.47
N GLU A 101 -4.96 -11.42 1.27
CA GLU A 101 -4.83 -12.85 0.99
C GLU A 101 -3.50 -13.41 1.51
N MET A 102 -2.40 -12.66 1.35
CA MET A 102 -1.09 -13.06 1.85
C MET A 102 -0.95 -12.94 3.39
N VAL A 103 -1.60 -11.96 4.02
CA VAL A 103 -1.54 -11.75 5.48
C VAL A 103 -2.45 -12.71 6.24
N ASP A 104 -3.67 -12.88 5.74
CA ASP A 104 -4.74 -13.71 6.32
C ASP A 104 -5.67 -14.16 5.18
N PRO A 105 -5.50 -15.40 4.68
CA PRO A 105 -6.38 -15.96 3.64
C PRO A 105 -7.86 -16.00 4.05
N PHE A 106 -8.17 -15.85 5.34
CA PHE A 106 -9.51 -15.82 5.90
C PHE A 106 -9.98 -14.40 6.26
N ASP A 107 -9.29 -13.34 5.83
CA ASP A 107 -9.73 -11.94 6.06
C ASP A 107 -11.16 -11.75 5.50
N PRO A 108 -12.13 -11.32 6.32
CA PRO A 108 -13.52 -11.14 5.89
C PRO A 108 -13.69 -10.25 4.66
N LEU A 109 -12.80 -9.26 4.46
CA LEU A 109 -12.90 -8.37 3.28
C LEU A 109 -12.58 -9.06 1.96
N LEU A 110 -11.93 -10.23 1.98
CA LEU A 110 -11.75 -11.03 0.77
C LEU A 110 -13.09 -11.63 0.29
N ARG A 111 -14.01 -11.89 1.22
CA ARG A 111 -15.33 -12.50 0.96
C ARG A 111 -16.48 -11.50 0.95
N ALA A 112 -16.24 -10.30 1.48
CA ALA A 112 -17.23 -9.24 1.51
C ALA A 112 -17.61 -8.80 0.09
N THR A 113 -18.92 -8.64 -0.12
CA THR A 113 -19.44 -7.96 -1.32
C THR A 113 -19.32 -6.46 -1.10
N LEU A 114 -18.18 -5.91 -1.53
CA LEU A 114 -17.91 -4.47 -1.49
C LEU A 114 -18.17 -3.86 -2.86
N THR A 115 -18.80 -2.69 -2.87
CA THR A 115 -18.89 -1.82 -4.05
C THR A 115 -17.48 -1.46 -4.56
N PRO A 116 -17.30 -1.15 -5.85
CA PRO A 116 -16.01 -0.71 -6.41
C PRO A 116 -15.34 0.40 -5.59
N ASP A 117 -16.10 1.43 -5.19
CA ASP A 117 -15.57 2.56 -4.41
C ASP A 117 -15.04 2.14 -3.02
N MET A 118 -15.70 1.17 -2.38
CA MET A 118 -15.24 0.62 -1.09
C MET A 118 -13.97 -0.20 -1.25
N ARG A 119 -13.79 -0.90 -2.37
CA ARG A 119 -12.52 -1.59 -2.68
C ARG A 119 -11.39 -0.60 -2.95
N ALA A 120 -11.68 0.47 -3.69
CA ALA A 120 -10.75 1.56 -3.92
C ALA A 120 -10.32 2.24 -2.61
N LEU A 121 -11.28 2.54 -1.72
CA LEU A 121 -11.01 3.10 -0.39
C LEU A 121 -10.16 2.15 0.47
N ASP A 122 -10.43 0.85 0.44
CA ASP A 122 -9.61 -0.14 1.15
C ASP A 122 -8.15 -0.15 0.64
N GLY A 123 -8.00 -0.14 -0.70
CA GLY A 123 -6.72 0.02 -1.40
C GLY A 123 -5.95 1.26 -0.94
N LEU A 124 -6.62 2.40 -0.98
CA LEU A 124 -6.05 3.69 -0.59
C LEU A 124 -5.68 3.71 0.90
N ALA A 125 -6.52 3.15 1.77
CA ALA A 125 -6.26 3.10 3.20
C ALA A 125 -4.99 2.29 3.50
N LEU A 126 -4.83 1.12 2.88
CA LEU A 126 -3.62 0.31 3.03
C LEU A 126 -2.38 1.01 2.48
N TYR A 127 -2.47 1.65 1.32
CA TYR A 127 -1.40 2.44 0.73
C TYR A 127 -0.94 3.58 1.64
N ALA A 128 -1.90 4.38 2.12
CA ALA A 128 -1.63 5.51 3.00
C ALA A 128 -1.21 5.08 4.41
N GLY A 129 -1.49 3.82 4.79
CA GLY A 129 -1.29 3.34 6.16
C GLY A 129 -2.34 3.87 7.14
N ILE A 130 -3.53 4.21 6.63
CA ILE A 130 -4.65 4.66 7.44
C ILE A 130 -5.26 3.44 8.14
N PRO A 131 -5.33 3.43 9.48
CA PRO A 131 -5.94 2.32 10.21
C PRO A 131 -7.43 2.18 9.89
N ARG A 132 -7.90 0.93 9.81
CA ARG A 132 -9.30 0.60 9.46
C ARG A 132 -10.33 1.33 10.33
N ARG A 133 -10.06 1.58 11.61
CA ARG A 133 -10.95 2.34 12.52
C ARG A 133 -11.32 3.75 12.04
N HIS A 134 -10.59 4.31 11.07
CA HIS A 134 -10.87 5.61 10.47
C HIS A 134 -11.63 5.50 9.14
N MET A 135 -11.99 4.30 8.71
CA MET A 135 -12.68 4.02 7.46
C MET A 135 -14.18 3.79 7.71
N PRO A 136 -15.02 3.75 6.64
CA PRO A 136 -16.41 3.38 6.77
C PRO A 136 -16.59 2.02 7.45
N GLU A 137 -17.71 1.86 8.17
CA GLU A 137 -18.00 0.65 8.95
C GLU A 137 -17.97 -0.65 8.12
N ALA A 138 -18.34 -0.57 6.84
CA ALA A 138 -18.22 -1.68 5.90
C ALA A 138 -16.80 -2.28 5.83
N LEU A 139 -15.76 -1.48 6.12
CA LEU A 139 -14.36 -1.90 6.16
C LEU A 139 -13.87 -2.30 7.56
N HIS A 140 -14.71 -2.25 8.60
CA HIS A 140 -14.35 -2.65 9.97
C HIS A 140 -14.43 -4.16 10.25
N GLN A 141 -14.97 -4.95 9.32
CA GLN A 141 -15.24 -6.39 9.54
C GLN A 141 -14.05 -7.10 10.19
N ARG A 142 -14.28 -7.60 11.41
CA ARG A 142 -13.28 -8.36 12.18
C ARG A 142 -13.35 -9.81 11.73
N SER A 143 -12.19 -10.43 11.53
CA SER A 143 -12.11 -11.89 11.47
C SER A 143 -12.70 -12.42 12.78
N ALA A 144 -13.77 -13.21 12.70
CA ALA A 144 -14.07 -14.14 13.78
C ALA A 144 -12.83 -15.04 13.85
N ARG A 145 -11.98 -14.84 14.88
CA ARG A 145 -10.96 -15.84 15.17
C ARG A 145 -11.72 -17.14 15.38
N ALA A 146 -11.37 -18.16 14.60
CA ALA A 146 -11.74 -19.53 14.93
C ALA A 146 -11.26 -19.77 16.37
N GLU A 147 -12.23 -20.06 17.25
CA GLU A 147 -11.99 -20.72 18.53
C GLU A 147 -11.37 -22.10 18.30
#